data_AF-A0A957R6S3-F1
#
_entry.id   AF-A0A957R6S3-F1
#
_cell.length_a   1.000
_cell.length_b   1.000
_cell.length_c   1.000
_cell.angle_alpha   90.00
_cell.angle_beta   90.00
_cell.angle_gamma   90.00
#
_symmetry.space_group_name_H-M   'P 1'
#
loop_
_entity.id
_entity.type
_entity.pdbx_description
1 polymer ?
#
loop_
_entity_poly.entity_id
_entity_poly.type
_entity_poly.pdbx_seq_one_letter_code
_entity_poly.pdbx_strand_id
1 'polypeptide(L)' 'MYDGNSGDLYYEDGRLAVNGRTGDAYYPDGRLMRNGSTGDEYYDNGRLKRNGSYGTEYAPNGRLLGG' A
#
# COMPACT_ATOMS: atom_id res chain seq x y z
N MET A 1 -19.47 -7.21 -12.23
CA MET A 1 -20.06 -5.86 -12.23
C MET A 1 -18.89 -4.89 -12.30
N TYR A 2 -18.81 -4.12 -13.38
CA TYR A 2 -17.76 -3.11 -13.59
C TYR A 2 -18.32 -1.78 -13.07
N ASP A 3 -17.78 -1.24 -11.98
CA ASP A 3 -18.04 0.12 -11.52
C ASP A 3 -17.13 1.08 -12.31
N GLY A 4 -17.57 1.44 -13.52
CA GLY A 4 -16.76 2.14 -14.52
C GLY A 4 -16.36 3.59 -14.23
N ASN A 5 -15.85 3.92 -13.04
CA ASN A 5 -15.24 5.24 -12.78
C ASN A 5 -14.17 5.28 -11.67
N SER A 6 -13.98 4.20 -10.90
CA SER A 6 -13.06 4.20 -9.75
C SER A 6 -11.63 3.84 -10.15
N GLY A 7 -11.47 2.92 -11.11
CA GLY A 7 -10.19 2.27 -11.40
C GLY A 7 -9.78 1.25 -10.31
N ASP A 8 -10.73 0.87 -9.45
CA ASP A 8 -10.50 -0.05 -8.34
C ASP A 8 -10.20 -1.46 -8.86
N LEU A 9 -9.25 -2.13 -8.21
CA LEU A 9 -8.95 -3.54 -8.43
C LEU A 9 -9.28 -4.31 -7.16
N TYR A 10 -9.82 -5.50 -7.31
CA TYR A 10 -10.24 -6.36 -6.21
C TYR A 10 -9.56 -7.72 -6.29
N TYR A 11 -9.32 -8.34 -5.14
CA TYR A 11 -8.95 -9.74 -5.02
C TYR A 11 -10.12 -10.67 -5.37
N GLU A 12 -9.83 -11.94 -5.59
CA GLU A 12 -10.86 -12.96 -5.89
C GLU A 12 -11.92 -13.10 -4.79
N ASP A 13 -11.56 -12.80 -3.54
CA ASP A 13 -12.46 -12.82 -2.38
C ASP A 13 -13.30 -11.53 -2.23
N GLY A 14 -13.16 -10.60 -3.17
CA GLY A 14 -13.89 -9.33 -3.21
C GLY A 14 -13.29 -8.20 -2.37
N ARG A 15 -12.16 -8.42 -1.70
CA ARG A 15 -11.45 -7.34 -0.98
C ARG A 15 -10.76 -6.40 -1.95
N LEU A 16 -10.68 -5.11 -1.59
CA LEU A 16 -9.99 -4.10 -2.40
C LEU A 16 -8.49 -4.39 -2.43
N ALA A 17 -7.92 -4.51 -3.63
CA ALA A 17 -6.51 -4.68 -3.89
C ALA A 17 -5.84 -3.34 -4.26
N VAL A 18 -6.51 -2.52 -5.06
CA VAL A 18 -6.06 -1.16 -5.42
C VAL A 18 -7.25 -0.22 -5.42
N ASN A 19 -7.13 0.91 -4.74
CA ASN A 19 -8.05 2.04 -4.89
C ASN A 19 -7.59 2.88 -6.09
N GLY A 20 -8.35 2.89 -7.18
CA GLY A 20 -7.95 3.59 -8.40
C GLY A 20 -8.02 5.11 -8.28
N ARG A 21 -8.72 5.64 -7.27
CA ARG A 21 -8.81 7.08 -7.03
C ARG A 21 -7.63 7.62 -6.23
N THR A 22 -7.19 6.90 -5.20
CA THR A 22 -6.06 7.32 -4.34
C THR A 22 -4.73 6.72 -4.77
N GLY A 23 -4.76 5.63 -5.56
CA GLY A 23 -3.59 4.82 -5.88
C GLY A 23 -3.13 3.93 -4.72
N ASP A 24 -3.91 3.82 -3.64
CA ASP A 24 -3.58 2.97 -2.50
C ASP A 24 -3.61 1.50 -2.93
N ALA A 25 -2.61 0.73 -2.53
CA ALA A 25 -2.56 -0.70 -2.72
C ALA A 25 -2.62 -1.41 -1.37
N TYR A 26 -3.29 -2.55 -1.33
CA TYR A 26 -3.52 -3.33 -0.11
C TYR A 26 -2.91 -4.73 -0.24
N TYR A 27 -2.76 -5.42 0.88
CA TYR A 27 -2.50 -6.84 0.95
C TYR A 27 -3.81 -7.64 0.88
N PRO A 28 -3.77 -8.95 0.57
CA PRO A 28 -4.98 -9.80 0.55
C PRO A 28 -5.75 -9.84 1.88
N ASP A 29 -5.09 -9.53 2.99
CA ASP A 29 -5.72 -9.41 4.31
C ASP A 29 -6.35 -8.03 4.59
N GLY A 30 -6.28 -7.10 3.63
CA GLY A 30 -6.81 -5.75 3.71
C GLY A 30 -5.87 -4.71 4.34
N ARG A 31 -4.66 -5.09 4.79
CA ARG A 31 -3.66 -4.14 5.30
C ARG A 31 -3.11 -3.27 4.17
N LEU A 32 -2.79 -2.01 4.45
CA LEU A 32 -2.20 -1.11 3.47
C LEU A 32 -0.79 -1.58 3.10
N MET A 33 -0.53 -1.76 1.81
CA MET A 33 0.77 -2.10 1.24
C MET A 33 1.50 -0.85 0.73
N ARG A 34 0.77 0.05 0.08
CA ARG A 34 1.30 1.32 -0.43
C ARG A 34 0.26 2.42 -0.31
N ASN A 35 0.65 3.56 0.21
CA ASN A 35 -0.15 4.77 0.13
C ASN A 35 0.11 5.45 -1.23
N GLY A 36 -0.92 5.61 -2.05
CA GLY A 36 -0.78 6.20 -3.38
C GLY A 36 -0.52 7.71 -3.36
N SER A 37 -0.90 8.40 -2.29
CA SER A 37 -0.71 9.85 -2.14
C SER A 37 0.67 10.22 -1.61
N THR A 38 1.18 9.50 -0.61
CA THR A 38 2.50 9.78 -0.02
C THR A 38 3.62 8.96 -0.66
N GLY A 39 3.29 7.87 -1.34
CA GLY A 39 4.24 6.89 -1.84
C GLY A 39 4.83 5.99 -0.76
N ASP A 40 4.33 6.07 0.49
CA ASP A 40 4.80 5.21 1.57
C ASP A 40 4.52 3.74 1.27
N GLU A 41 5.49 2.88 1.53
CA GLU A 41 5.36 1.43 1.41
C GLU A 41 5.41 0.80 2.79
N TYR A 42 4.64 -0.26 2.99
CA TYR A 42 4.54 -0.98 4.25
C TYR A 42 4.87 -2.46 4.02
N TYR A 43 5.33 -3.13 5.08
CA TYR A 43 5.42 -4.57 5.14
C TYR A 43 4.04 -5.19 5.40
N ASP A 44 3.94 -6.50 5.15
CA ASP A 44 2.74 -7.28 5.47
C ASP A 44 2.38 -7.17 6.96
N ASN A 45 3.37 -7.06 7.84
CA ASN A 45 3.16 -6.82 9.27
C ASN A 45 2.66 -5.41 9.63
N GLY A 46 2.44 -4.53 8.64
CA GLY A 46 1.91 -3.17 8.78
C GLY A 46 2.97 -2.11 9.14
N ARG A 47 4.24 -2.48 9.32
CA ARG A 47 5.30 -1.51 9.59
C ARG A 47 5.73 -0.80 8.32
N LEU A 48 6.10 0.47 8.45
CA LEU A 48 6.66 1.26 7.36
C LEU A 48 7.93 0.56 6.85
N LYS A 49 7.98 0.32 5.55
CA LYS A 49 9.13 -0.20 4.80
C LYS A 49 9.90 0.94 4.16
N ARG A 50 9.19 1.90 3.57
CA ARG A 50 9.79 3.07 2.92
C ARG A 50 8.91 4.28 3.07
N ASN A 51 9.50 5.41 3.44
CA ASN A 51 8.84 6.71 3.36
C ASN A 51 8.91 7.22 1.91
N GLY A 52 7.76 7.46 1.28
CA GLY A 52 7.70 7.86 -0.13
C GLY A 52 8.17 9.30 -0.38
N SER A 53 8.11 10.17 0.64
CA SER A 53 8.53 11.57 0.52
C SER A 53 10.03 11.77 0.62
N TYR A 54 10.69 11.01 1.50
CA TYR A 54 12.12 11.15 1.79
C TYR A 54 12.97 10.00 1.25
N GLY A 55 12.35 8.92 0.75
CA GLY A 55 13.04 7.73 0.31
C GLY A 55 13.65 6.89 1.43
N THR A 56 13.41 7.27 2.70
CA THR A 56 13.95 6.59 3.87
C THR A 56 13.42 5.17 3.98
N GLU A 57 14.30 4.19 4.12
CA GLU A 57 13.99 2.77 4.22
C GLU A 57 14.14 2.25 5.65
N TYR A 58 13.31 1.27 5.99
CA TYR A 58 13.25 0.64 7.30
C TYR A 58 13.20 -0.87 7.14
N ALA A 59 13.83 -1.59 8.05
CA ALA A 59 13.72 -3.04 8.14
C ALA A 59 12.34 -3.47 8.68
N PRO A 60 11.95 -4.75 8.53
CA PRO A 60 10.67 -5.27 9.06
C PRO A 60 10.51 -5.13 10.57
N ASN A 61 11.62 -4.94 11.30
CA ASN A 61 11.62 -4.68 12.74
C ASN A 61 11.47 -3.19 13.10
N GLY A 62 11.36 -2.30 12.10
CA GLY A 62 11.29 -0.84 12.26
C GLY A 62 12.66 -0.16 12.35
N ARG A 63 13.77 -0.89 12.22
CA ARG A 63 15.12 -0.29 12.25
C ARG A 63 15.35 0.52 10.97
N LEU A 64 15.73 1.79 11.11
CA LEU A 64 16.18 2.63 10.01
C LEU A 64 17.34 1.97 9.25
N LEU A 65 17.21 1.86 7.92
CA LEU A 65 18.25 1.34 7.03
C LEU A 65 19.04 2.46 6.36
N GLY A 66 18.40 3.60 6.08
CA GLY A 66 19.02 4.77 5.45
C GLY A 66 18.03 5.54 4.60
N GLY A 67 18.46 6.68 4.06
CA GLY A 67 17.68 7.58 3.22
C GLY A 67 18.53 8.75 2.79
#